data_AF-A0A7Z0MAL8-F1
#
_entry.id   AF-A0A7Z0MAL8-F1
#
_cell.length_a   1.000
_cell.length_b   1.000
_cell.length_c   1.000
_cell.angle_alpha   90.00
_cell.angle_beta   90.00
_cell.angle_gamma   90.00
#
_symmetry.space_group_name_H-M   'P 1'
#
loop_
_entity.id
_entity.type
_entity.pdbx_description
1 polymer ?
#
loop_
_entity_poly.entity_id
_entity_poly.type
_entity_poly.pdbx_seq_one_letter_code
_entity_poly.pdbx_strand_id
1 'polypeptide(L)'
;MNLRPFQEEAVERIVESYLSGRRRAVLAMAAGTGKSMTARAAMERIAAGRERLSVAWVDHYDAGRVSAAAWKGAAKHVKIAYFKYPELIADSTSGAVASDAFDILVFMEPAGALDDLEGLLTYFAGFSLVFTSVPEPHRFYLNNQNALVYQYTYGQALIESEQRGIALQSTLHGVNEQLSSGLPAAAVSEDLKLAEREIHEILEILKLVRQGAVSIDDILGMGEQKAQLQVFQQLLDDDDFFRGHIRGGAPPESVWQEFFQKNQWIFGFGLNYLFNSPLQGGKLEQVVAGHSIKSAGKRIDALLRSNGIISSLCFAEIKTHRKPLLKEVKTPYRPDAWAISDELAGGIAQLQRTVQISMENLRSSLTVKDADGYDRGEKLYMYKPRSFLVIGSLAEFTKEGGAIHEARYSSFQMFRNALSDVEVITFDELYERAKGLIGRPPDTPLRG
;
A
#
# COMPACT_ATOMS: atom_id res chain seq x y z
N MET A 1 -20.62 28.76 -7.11
CA MET A 1 -20.03 27.54 -7.72
C MET A 1 -21.15 26.54 -7.98
N ASN A 2 -21.08 25.73 -9.03
CA ASN A 2 -22.05 24.66 -9.25
C ASN A 2 -21.53 23.40 -8.54
N LEU A 3 -22.03 23.14 -7.33
CA LEU A 3 -21.57 22.08 -6.46
C LEU A 3 -22.53 20.87 -6.56
N ARG A 4 -21.99 19.67 -6.40
CA ARG A 4 -22.81 18.45 -6.36
C ARG A 4 -23.55 18.36 -5.01
N PRO A 5 -24.70 17.67 -4.94
CA PRO A 5 -25.49 17.56 -3.71
C PRO A 5 -24.67 17.14 -2.48
N PHE A 6 -23.81 16.12 -2.61
CA PHE A 6 -22.93 15.67 -1.52
C PHE A 6 -21.86 16.71 -1.14
N GLN A 7 -21.42 17.54 -2.10
CA GLN A 7 -20.49 18.63 -1.81
C GLN A 7 -21.21 19.76 -1.05
N GLU A 8 -22.49 20.00 -1.34
CA GLU A 8 -23.31 20.98 -0.64
C GLU A 8 -23.55 20.57 0.82
N GLU A 9 -23.88 19.30 1.03
CA GLU A 9 -24.01 18.73 2.37
C GLU A 9 -22.68 18.80 3.13
N ALA A 10 -21.57 18.43 2.49
CA ALA A 10 -20.23 18.54 3.08
C ALA A 10 -19.90 19.98 3.50
N VAL A 11 -20.22 20.96 2.66
CA VAL A 11 -20.04 22.39 2.95
C VAL A 11 -20.89 22.82 4.14
N GLU A 12 -22.14 22.39 4.23
CA GLU A 12 -23.03 22.68 5.37
C GLU A 12 -22.47 22.12 6.67
N ARG A 13 -22.01 20.87 6.68
CA ARG A 13 -21.39 20.24 7.87
C ARG A 13 -20.13 20.96 8.34
N ILE A 14 -19.31 21.48 7.41
CA ILE A 14 -18.14 22.29 7.74
C ILE A 14 -18.56 23.59 8.42
N VAL A 15 -19.52 24.31 7.83
CA VAL A 15 -20.00 25.60 8.34
C VAL A 15 -20.66 25.42 9.72
N GLU A 16 -21.49 24.39 9.90
CA GLU A 16 -22.08 24.03 11.21
C GLU A 16 -21.00 23.77 12.25
N SER A 17 -19.98 22.99 11.90
CA SER A 17 -18.87 22.67 12.81
C SER A 17 -18.10 23.92 13.22
N TYR A 18 -17.84 24.81 12.27
CA TYR A 18 -17.18 26.09 12.52
C TYR A 18 -18.00 26.99 13.46
N LEU A 19 -19.28 27.17 13.15
CA LEU A 19 -20.19 28.03 13.94
C LEU A 19 -20.47 27.48 15.35
N SER A 20 -20.43 26.16 15.52
CA SER A 20 -20.57 25.52 16.84
C SER A 20 -19.32 25.65 17.74
N GLY A 21 -18.25 26.30 17.25
CA GLY A 21 -17.02 26.53 18.02
C GLY A 21 -16.13 25.29 18.12
N ARG A 22 -16.35 24.25 17.31
CA ARG A 22 -15.41 23.12 17.22
C ARG A 22 -14.08 23.63 16.70
N ARG A 23 -12.98 23.11 17.23
CA ARG A 23 -11.63 23.46 16.73
C ARG A 23 -11.30 22.79 15.40
N ARG A 24 -11.98 21.71 15.04
CA ARG A 24 -11.60 20.84 13.93
C ARG A 24 -12.82 20.26 13.21
N ALA A 25 -12.71 20.10 11.90
CA ALA A 25 -13.63 19.35 11.06
C ALA A 25 -12.83 18.47 10.09
N VAL A 26 -13.13 17.18 10.09
CA VAL A 26 -12.49 16.20 9.20
C VAL A 26 -13.51 15.65 8.22
N LEU A 27 -13.11 15.56 6.95
CA LEU A 27 -13.91 15.04 5.86
C LEU A 27 -13.17 13.91 5.18
N ALA A 28 -13.79 12.74 5.17
CA ALA A 28 -13.35 11.62 4.35
C ALA A 28 -14.11 11.67 3.02
N MET A 29 -13.44 11.96 1.92
CA MET A 29 -14.06 11.99 0.60
C MET A 29 -13.24 11.10 -0.34
N ALA A 30 -13.82 10.34 -1.25
CA ALA A 30 -13.04 9.59 -2.26
C ALA A 30 -12.14 10.50 -3.12
N ALA A 31 -10.98 10.05 -3.59
CA ALA A 31 -10.10 10.84 -4.47
C ALA A 31 -10.85 11.25 -5.76
N GLY A 32 -10.50 12.41 -6.32
CA GLY A 32 -11.16 12.94 -7.53
C GLY A 32 -12.58 13.50 -7.32
N THR A 33 -13.14 13.45 -6.10
CA THR A 33 -14.51 13.97 -5.82
C THR A 33 -14.60 15.47 -5.59
N GLY A 34 -13.53 16.23 -5.87
CA GLY A 34 -13.55 17.69 -5.82
C GLY A 34 -13.41 18.29 -4.42
N LYS A 35 -12.55 17.72 -3.56
CA LYS A 35 -12.28 18.25 -2.21
C LYS A 35 -11.86 19.71 -2.19
N SER A 36 -11.00 20.12 -3.12
CA SER A 36 -10.55 21.51 -3.23
C SER A 36 -11.71 22.47 -3.51
N MET A 37 -12.71 22.02 -4.31
CA MET A 37 -13.92 22.78 -4.57
C MET A 37 -14.82 22.88 -3.33
N THR A 38 -14.98 21.76 -2.60
CA THR A 38 -15.73 21.72 -1.33
C THR A 38 -15.09 22.61 -0.27
N ALA A 39 -13.77 22.53 -0.10
CA ALA A 39 -13.00 23.38 0.82
C ALA A 39 -13.22 24.87 0.49
N ARG A 40 -13.05 25.24 -0.78
CA ARG A 40 -13.22 26.61 -1.24
C ARG A 40 -14.65 27.13 -0.97
N ALA A 41 -15.66 26.34 -1.31
CA ALA A 41 -17.06 26.71 -1.10
C ALA A 41 -17.38 26.91 0.39
N ALA A 42 -16.87 26.03 1.26
CA ALA A 42 -17.01 26.19 2.70
C ALA A 42 -16.33 27.46 3.21
N MET A 43 -15.14 27.77 2.72
CA MET A 43 -14.43 29.00 3.09
C MET A 43 -15.14 30.26 2.60
N GLU A 44 -15.71 30.25 1.39
CA GLU A 44 -16.51 31.38 0.88
C GLU A 44 -17.75 31.61 1.76
N ARG A 45 -18.41 30.55 2.23
CA ARG A 45 -19.54 30.67 3.18
C ARG A 45 -19.10 31.17 4.56
N ILE A 46 -17.95 30.74 5.08
CA ILE A 46 -17.42 31.22 6.38
C ILE A 46 -16.93 32.66 6.29
N ALA A 47 -16.35 33.06 5.16
CA ALA A 47 -15.90 34.42 4.92
C ALA A 47 -17.06 35.43 4.76
N ALA A 48 -18.24 34.96 4.35
CA ALA A 48 -19.43 35.79 4.24
C ALA A 48 -19.85 36.34 5.61
N GLY A 49 -19.54 37.62 5.87
CA GLY A 49 -19.78 38.29 7.15
C GLY A 49 -18.52 38.62 7.95
N ARG A 50 -17.32 38.39 7.40
CA ARG A 50 -16.04 38.77 8.03
C ARG A 50 -15.31 39.86 7.25
N GLU A 51 -14.71 40.81 7.97
CA GLU A 51 -13.88 41.87 7.36
C GLU A 51 -12.55 41.34 6.84
N ARG A 52 -12.01 40.30 7.50
CA ARG A 52 -10.77 39.63 7.15
C ARG A 52 -10.79 38.17 7.59
N LEU A 53 -10.25 37.29 6.75
CA LEU A 53 -10.01 35.88 7.07
C LEU A 53 -8.62 35.47 6.58
N SER A 54 -7.79 34.94 7.48
CA SER A 54 -6.47 34.40 7.17
C SER A 54 -6.52 32.88 7.08
N VAL A 55 -6.05 32.33 5.97
CA VAL A 55 -6.13 30.89 5.70
C VAL A 55 -4.77 30.35 5.31
N ALA A 56 -4.36 29.25 5.96
CA ALA A 56 -3.27 28.42 5.48
C ALA A 56 -3.85 27.26 4.65
N TRP A 57 -3.37 27.11 3.42
CA TRP A 57 -3.64 25.94 2.59
C TRP A 57 -2.40 25.06 2.57
N VAL A 58 -2.55 23.82 3.03
CA VAL A 58 -1.45 22.88 3.24
C VAL A 58 -1.68 21.64 2.38
N ASP A 59 -0.71 21.32 1.54
CA ASP A 59 -0.77 20.22 0.56
C ASP A 59 0.61 19.55 0.40
N HIS A 60 0.69 18.39 -0.22
CA HIS A 60 1.96 17.70 -0.50
C HIS A 60 2.65 18.23 -1.77
N TYR A 61 1.87 18.69 -2.76
CA TYR A 61 2.39 19.07 -4.09
C TYR A 61 1.90 20.46 -4.52
N ASP A 62 2.68 21.14 -5.36
CA ASP A 62 2.32 22.46 -5.93
C ASP A 62 1.00 22.47 -6.73
N ALA A 63 0.38 21.33 -6.99
CA ALA A 63 -0.95 21.23 -7.60
C ALA A 63 -2.04 22.00 -6.81
N GLY A 64 -1.93 22.05 -5.48
CA GLY A 64 -2.81 22.86 -4.62
C GLY A 64 -2.61 24.37 -4.78
N ARG A 65 -1.42 24.80 -5.24
CA ARG A 65 -1.05 26.21 -5.40
C ARG A 65 -1.86 26.90 -6.49
N VAL A 66 -2.21 26.19 -7.58
CA VAL A 66 -3.08 26.70 -8.65
C VAL A 66 -4.51 26.90 -8.14
N SER A 67 -5.01 25.94 -7.35
CA SER A 67 -6.34 26.03 -6.73
C SER A 67 -6.43 27.17 -5.70
N ALA A 68 -5.40 27.34 -4.88
CA ALA A 68 -5.28 28.44 -3.92
C ALA A 68 -5.10 29.80 -4.60
N ALA A 69 -4.30 29.87 -5.67
CA ALA A 69 -4.10 31.11 -6.45
C ALA A 69 -5.39 31.55 -7.16
N ALA A 70 -6.18 30.62 -7.70
CA ALA A 70 -7.49 30.90 -8.30
C ALA A 70 -8.51 31.49 -7.30
N TRP A 71 -8.32 31.25 -6.00
CA TRP A 71 -9.17 31.80 -4.95
C TRP A 71 -8.81 33.25 -4.59
N LYS A 72 -7.52 33.62 -4.68
CA LYS A 72 -7.01 34.97 -4.38
C LYS A 72 -7.69 36.08 -5.20
N GLY A 73 -8.28 35.75 -6.35
CA GLY A 73 -9.03 36.68 -7.21
C GLY A 73 -10.51 36.87 -6.85
N ALA A 74 -11.13 35.97 -6.08
CA ALA A 74 -12.60 35.92 -5.92
C ALA A 74 -13.12 36.53 -4.61
N ALA A 75 -12.30 36.60 -3.55
CA ALA A 75 -12.71 37.13 -2.25
C ALA A 75 -11.68 38.13 -1.71
N LYS A 76 -11.94 39.44 -1.88
CA LYS A 76 -11.04 40.54 -1.48
C LYS A 76 -10.67 40.56 0.01
N HIS A 77 -11.45 39.88 0.85
CA HIS A 77 -11.30 39.83 2.31
C HIS A 77 -10.56 38.58 2.82
N VAL A 78 -10.15 37.66 1.94
CA VAL A 78 -9.47 36.42 2.34
C VAL A 78 -8.00 36.45 1.94
N LYS A 79 -7.11 36.32 2.92
CA LYS A 79 -5.66 36.22 2.72
C LYS A 79 -5.24 34.76 2.85
N ILE A 80 -4.77 34.19 1.74
CA ILE A 80 -4.37 32.78 1.66
C ILE A 80 -2.85 32.70 1.60
N ALA A 81 -2.28 31.92 2.51
CA ALA A 81 -0.90 31.45 2.44
C ALA A 81 -0.92 29.97 2.05
N TYR A 82 0.01 29.59 1.17
CA TYR A 82 0.15 28.19 0.74
C TYR A 82 1.43 27.64 1.34
N PHE A 83 1.38 26.41 1.84
CA PHE A 83 2.52 25.69 2.38
C PHE A 83 2.54 24.26 1.88
N LYS A 84 3.74 23.72 1.68
CA LYS A 84 3.92 22.27 1.74
C LYS A 84 3.95 21.81 3.19
N TYR A 85 3.53 20.58 3.48
CA TYR A 85 3.60 20.03 4.83
C TYR A 85 4.98 20.21 5.50
N PRO A 86 6.12 19.82 4.87
CA PRO A 86 7.44 19.99 5.51
C PRO A 86 7.81 21.45 5.79
N GLU A 87 7.36 22.38 4.94
CA GLU A 87 7.62 23.81 5.10
C GLU A 87 6.87 24.36 6.31
N LEU A 88 5.57 24.08 6.42
CA LEU A 88 4.78 24.54 7.56
C LEU A 88 5.29 23.94 8.88
N ILE A 89 5.73 22.68 8.87
CA ILE A 89 6.31 22.03 10.06
C ILE A 89 7.59 22.75 10.49
N ALA A 90 8.51 22.98 9.56
CA ALA A 90 9.78 23.66 9.83
C ALA A 90 9.54 25.11 10.32
N ASP A 91 8.62 25.83 9.68
CA ASP A 91 8.27 27.21 10.02
C ASP A 91 7.58 27.31 11.39
N SER A 92 6.74 26.33 11.74
CA SER A 92 6.08 26.27 13.05
C SER A 92 7.07 25.92 14.16
N THR A 93 8.01 25.01 13.90
CA THR A 93 9.02 24.56 14.87
C THR A 93 10.07 25.64 15.12
N SER A 94 10.45 26.38 14.09
CA SER A 94 11.38 27.51 14.21
C SER A 94 10.74 28.78 14.78
N GLY A 95 9.40 28.83 14.88
CA GLY A 95 8.65 30.01 15.32
C GLY A 95 8.53 31.10 14.23
N ALA A 96 8.89 30.80 12.98
CA ALA A 96 8.71 31.70 11.85
C ALA A 96 7.21 31.95 11.54
N VAL A 97 6.37 30.97 11.85
CA VAL A 97 4.90 31.08 11.79
C VAL A 97 4.33 30.89 13.20
N ALA A 98 3.63 31.91 13.71
CA ALA A 98 3.03 31.89 15.04
C ALA A 98 1.76 31.00 15.10
N SER A 99 1.43 30.50 16.29
CA SER A 99 0.27 29.62 16.53
C SER A 99 -1.09 30.26 16.24
N ASP A 100 -1.17 31.59 16.23
CA ASP A 100 -2.35 32.40 15.92
C ASP A 100 -2.29 33.06 14.53
N ALA A 101 -1.32 32.67 13.69
CA ALA A 101 -1.11 33.29 12.37
C ALA A 101 -2.27 33.09 11.38
N PHE A 102 -3.12 32.08 11.60
CA PHE A 102 -4.21 31.71 10.71
C PHE A 102 -5.52 31.48 11.47
N ASP A 103 -6.60 32.07 10.95
CA ASP A 103 -7.96 31.82 11.43
C ASP A 103 -8.43 30.40 11.06
N ILE A 104 -8.02 29.93 9.88
CA ILE A 104 -8.37 28.61 9.34
C ILE A 104 -7.15 27.95 8.71
N LEU A 105 -6.99 26.66 8.97
CA LEU A 105 -5.99 25.81 8.32
C LEU A 105 -6.70 24.72 7.52
N VAL A 106 -6.41 24.62 6.23
CA VAL A 106 -6.95 23.60 5.33
C VAL A 106 -5.84 22.60 5.02
N PHE A 107 -5.99 21.38 5.50
CA PHE A 107 -5.06 20.28 5.32
C PHE A 107 -5.59 19.32 4.25
N MET A 108 -4.86 19.18 3.15
CA MET A 108 -5.23 18.33 2.01
C MET A 108 -4.41 17.04 2.00
N GLU A 109 -5.08 15.90 2.12
CA GLU A 109 -4.49 14.55 2.04
C GLU A 109 -3.26 14.31 2.93
N PRO A 110 -3.36 14.46 4.27
CA PRO A 110 -2.20 14.34 5.16
C PRO A 110 -1.65 12.91 5.35
N ALA A 111 -2.03 11.93 4.51
CA ALA A 111 -1.69 10.51 4.69
C ALA A 111 -0.18 10.25 4.80
N GLY A 112 0.66 11.09 4.19
CA GLY A 112 2.13 11.00 4.25
C GLY A 112 2.79 11.77 5.40
N ALA A 113 2.03 12.46 6.24
CA ALA A 113 2.52 13.34 7.31
C ALA A 113 1.70 13.16 8.61
N LEU A 114 1.29 11.92 8.90
CA LEU A 114 0.36 11.58 9.98
C LEU A 114 0.87 11.98 11.36
N ASP A 115 2.12 11.61 11.69
CA ASP A 115 2.74 11.91 12.98
C ASP A 115 2.92 13.43 13.17
N ASP A 116 3.18 14.16 12.09
CA ASP A 116 3.38 15.60 12.12
C ASP A 116 2.07 16.40 12.16
N LEU A 117 0.99 15.85 11.59
CA LEU A 117 -0.32 16.49 11.54
C LEU A 117 -0.86 16.75 12.96
N GLU A 118 -0.72 15.80 13.89
CA GLU A 118 -1.19 15.99 15.26
C GLU A 118 -0.45 17.14 15.97
N GLY A 119 0.85 17.27 15.72
CA GLY A 119 1.66 18.39 16.18
C GLY A 119 1.15 19.73 15.66
N LEU A 120 0.89 19.84 14.35
CA LEU A 120 0.33 21.05 13.73
C LEU A 120 -1.07 21.38 14.26
N LEU A 121 -1.95 20.37 14.36
CA LEU A 121 -3.32 20.51 14.87
C LEU A 121 -3.37 20.94 16.34
N THR A 122 -2.30 20.67 17.10
CA THR A 122 -2.16 21.08 18.51
C THR A 122 -1.55 22.47 18.61
N TYR A 123 -0.56 22.76 17.78
CA TYR A 123 0.14 24.05 17.76
C TYR A 123 -0.78 25.20 17.36
N PHE A 124 -1.54 25.06 16.27
CA PHE A 124 -2.36 26.16 15.74
C PHE A 124 -3.69 26.33 16.50
N ALA A 125 -4.01 27.59 16.81
CA ALA A 125 -5.25 27.96 17.49
C ALA A 125 -6.47 27.99 16.54
N GLY A 126 -6.22 28.24 15.25
CA GLY A 126 -7.25 28.37 14.21
C GLY A 126 -8.08 27.11 13.97
N PHE A 127 -9.21 27.29 13.30
CA PHE A 127 -10.08 26.17 12.91
C PHE A 127 -9.38 25.29 11.88
N SER A 128 -9.24 24.00 12.18
CA SER A 128 -8.57 23.06 11.28
C SER A 128 -9.58 22.27 10.46
N LEU A 129 -9.49 22.38 9.14
CA LEU A 129 -10.28 21.65 8.17
C LEU A 129 -9.38 20.60 7.50
N VAL A 130 -9.67 19.32 7.70
CA VAL A 130 -8.85 18.22 7.18
C VAL A 130 -9.64 17.44 6.14
N PHE A 131 -9.10 17.33 4.93
CA PHE A 131 -9.63 16.48 3.88
C PHE A 131 -8.74 15.27 3.67
N THR A 132 -9.33 14.09 3.58
CA THR A 132 -8.59 12.84 3.32
C THR A 132 -9.39 11.91 2.42
N SER A 133 -8.71 11.09 1.63
CA SER A 133 -9.29 9.95 0.90
C SER A 133 -9.32 8.65 1.68
N VAL A 134 -8.80 8.64 2.92
CA VAL A 134 -8.79 7.43 3.74
C VAL A 134 -10.20 7.13 4.26
N PRO A 135 -10.71 5.90 4.08
CA PRO A 135 -12.09 5.54 4.45
C PRO A 135 -12.39 5.60 5.95
N GLU A 136 -11.41 5.30 6.79
CA GLU A 136 -11.56 5.28 8.25
C GLU A 136 -10.60 6.29 8.90
N PRO A 137 -10.84 7.60 8.74
CA PRO A 137 -9.88 8.60 9.18
C PRO A 137 -9.66 8.59 10.71
N HIS A 138 -10.62 8.07 11.47
CA HIS A 138 -10.48 7.90 12.91
C HIS A 138 -9.39 6.89 13.32
N ARG A 139 -8.99 5.97 12.44
CA ARG A 139 -7.87 5.05 12.71
C ARG A 139 -6.50 5.68 12.49
N PHE A 140 -6.42 6.78 11.74
CA PHE A 140 -5.15 7.33 11.26
C PHE A 140 -4.91 8.79 11.66
N TYR A 141 -5.95 9.62 11.73
CA TYR A 141 -5.83 11.08 11.91
C TYR A 141 -6.42 11.59 13.22
N LEU A 142 -7.20 10.78 13.94
CA LEU A 142 -8.03 11.26 15.05
C LEU A 142 -8.16 10.24 16.17
N ASN A 143 -7.56 10.53 17.32
CA ASN A 143 -7.91 9.90 18.60
C ASN A 143 -9.35 10.25 19.09
N ASN A 144 -10.11 11.05 18.34
CA ASN A 144 -11.43 11.53 18.71
C ASN A 144 -12.42 11.39 17.55
N GLN A 145 -13.33 10.41 17.64
CA GLN A 145 -14.35 10.11 16.62
C GLN A 145 -15.26 11.31 16.31
N ASN A 146 -15.40 12.27 17.22
CA ASN A 146 -16.30 13.41 17.08
C ASN A 146 -15.83 14.49 16.08
N ALA A 147 -14.60 14.38 15.55
CA ALA A 147 -14.07 15.33 14.58
C ALA A 147 -14.39 14.99 13.12
N LEU A 148 -14.85 13.76 12.81
CA LEU A 148 -15.37 13.43 11.47
C LEU A 148 -16.76 14.05 11.31
N VAL A 149 -16.90 14.96 10.35
CA VAL A 149 -18.15 15.73 10.15
C VAL A 149 -18.88 15.32 8.88
N TYR A 150 -18.18 14.70 7.94
CA TYR A 150 -18.76 14.21 6.70
C TYR A 150 -17.94 13.07 6.08
N GLN A 151 -18.63 12.12 5.45
CA GLN A 151 -18.00 11.02 4.72
C GLN A 151 -18.71 10.75 3.39
N TYR A 152 -17.91 10.76 2.31
CA TYR A 152 -18.32 10.38 0.97
C TYR A 152 -17.37 9.30 0.44
N THR A 153 -17.84 8.06 0.50
CA THR A 153 -17.03 6.87 0.19
C THR A 153 -16.88 6.65 -1.31
N TYR A 154 -15.90 5.83 -1.70
CA TYR A 154 -15.79 5.37 -3.09
C TYR A 154 -17.05 4.62 -3.52
N GLY A 155 -17.67 3.82 -2.65
CA GLY A 155 -18.94 3.14 -2.95
C GLY A 155 -20.08 4.11 -3.32
N GLN A 156 -20.18 5.24 -2.63
CA GLN A 156 -21.17 6.28 -2.96
C GLN A 156 -20.82 7.02 -4.27
N ALA A 157 -19.54 7.35 -4.47
CA ALA A 157 -19.05 7.92 -5.74
C ALA A 157 -19.34 6.99 -6.93
N LEU A 158 -19.26 5.69 -6.69
CA LEU A 158 -19.50 4.64 -7.66
C LEU A 158 -20.97 4.55 -8.09
N ILE A 159 -21.89 4.54 -7.11
CA ILE A 159 -23.34 4.50 -7.36
C ILE A 159 -23.78 5.74 -8.17
N GLU A 160 -23.30 6.93 -7.81
CA GLU A 160 -23.59 8.16 -8.57
C GLU A 160 -23.00 8.12 -9.98
N SER A 161 -21.81 7.55 -10.15
CA SER A 161 -21.15 7.43 -11.45
C SER A 161 -21.86 6.41 -12.35
N GLU A 162 -22.40 5.32 -11.80
CA GLU A 162 -23.23 4.34 -12.51
C GLU A 162 -24.54 4.96 -13.00
N GLN A 163 -25.27 5.67 -12.12
CA GLN A 163 -26.50 6.37 -12.50
C GLN A 163 -26.25 7.41 -13.59
N ARG A 164 -25.13 8.14 -13.51
CA ARG A 164 -24.70 9.05 -14.57
C ARG A 164 -24.30 8.33 -15.83
N GLY A 165 -23.61 7.19 -15.74
CA GLY A 165 -23.23 6.36 -16.87
C GLY A 165 -24.44 5.85 -17.64
N ILE A 166 -25.47 5.37 -16.92
CA ILE A 166 -26.76 4.97 -17.48
C ILE A 166 -27.46 6.18 -18.14
N ALA A 167 -27.48 7.34 -17.47
CA ALA A 167 -28.07 8.56 -18.03
C ALA A 167 -27.31 9.06 -19.27
N LEU A 168 -25.97 8.99 -19.27
CA LEU A 168 -25.13 9.31 -20.42
C LEU A 168 -25.34 8.31 -21.55
N GLN A 169 -25.44 7.01 -21.28
CA GLN A 169 -25.80 6.00 -22.28
C GLN A 169 -27.14 6.32 -22.93
N SER A 170 -28.16 6.64 -22.14
CA SER A 170 -29.48 7.01 -22.68
C SER A 170 -29.44 8.30 -23.52
N THR A 171 -28.61 9.27 -23.11
CA THR A 171 -28.42 10.53 -23.85
C THR A 171 -27.64 10.31 -25.14
N LEU A 172 -26.56 9.53 -25.11
CA LEU A 172 -25.74 9.16 -26.26
C LEU A 172 -26.54 8.34 -27.26
N HIS A 173 -27.37 7.40 -26.80
CA HIS A 173 -28.29 6.65 -27.64
C HIS A 173 -29.27 7.57 -28.38
N GLY A 174 -29.88 8.53 -27.66
CA GLY A 174 -30.76 9.52 -28.26
C GLY A 174 -30.04 10.46 -29.26
N VAL A 175 -28.80 10.84 -28.97
CA VAL A 175 -27.96 11.64 -29.88
C VAL A 175 -27.56 10.84 -31.12
N ASN A 176 -27.29 9.53 -30.98
CA ASN A 176 -26.98 8.63 -32.09
C ASN A 176 -28.19 8.42 -33.02
N GLU A 177 -29.39 8.27 -32.47
CA GLU A 177 -30.65 8.24 -33.26
C GLU A 177 -30.86 9.56 -34.03
N GLN A 178 -30.55 10.70 -33.42
CA GLN A 178 -30.66 12.00 -34.09
C GLN A 178 -29.60 12.20 -35.18
N LEU A 179 -28.35 11.78 -34.96
CA LEU A 179 -27.27 11.87 -35.95
C LEU A 179 -27.47 10.94 -37.15
N SER A 180 -27.99 9.73 -36.91
CA SER A 180 -28.34 8.78 -37.99
C SER A 180 -29.52 9.25 -38.85
N SER A 181 -30.28 10.26 -38.38
CA SER A 181 -31.33 10.93 -39.16
C SER A 181 -30.85 12.07 -40.07
N GLY A 182 -29.56 12.46 -40.03
CA GLY A 182 -29.00 13.40 -41.02
C GLY A 182 -27.58 13.91 -40.77
N LEU A 183 -26.55 13.20 -41.28
CA LEU A 183 -25.25 13.67 -41.84
C LEU A 183 -24.28 12.45 -42.02
N PRO A 184 -23.19 12.53 -42.82
CA PRO A 184 -22.37 11.37 -43.22
C PRO A 184 -21.62 10.71 -42.05
N ALA A 185 -21.89 9.42 -41.84
CA ALA A 185 -21.72 8.68 -40.60
C ALA A 185 -20.33 8.04 -40.34
N ALA A 186 -19.26 8.45 -41.02
CA ALA A 186 -18.02 7.65 -40.98
C ALA A 186 -17.08 7.95 -39.79
N ALA A 187 -16.81 9.22 -39.46
CA ALA A 187 -15.85 9.58 -38.40
C ALA A 187 -16.50 9.77 -37.02
N VAL A 188 -17.73 10.30 -36.97
CA VAL A 188 -18.51 10.43 -35.73
C VAL A 188 -18.92 9.07 -35.17
N SER A 189 -18.87 8.00 -35.97
CA SER A 189 -19.24 6.65 -35.54
C SER A 189 -18.17 5.93 -34.72
N GLU A 190 -16.87 6.12 -34.95
CA GLU A 190 -15.83 5.33 -34.27
C GLU A 190 -15.57 5.82 -32.85
N ASP A 191 -15.41 7.13 -32.67
CA ASP A 191 -15.23 7.72 -31.33
C ASP A 191 -16.46 7.49 -30.44
N LEU A 192 -17.66 7.51 -31.01
CA LEU A 192 -18.90 7.21 -30.29
C LEU A 192 -18.98 5.73 -29.90
N LYS A 193 -18.58 4.82 -30.79
CA LYS A 193 -18.49 3.38 -30.50
C LYS A 193 -17.44 3.07 -29.45
N LEU A 194 -16.30 3.75 -29.48
CA LEU A 194 -15.24 3.62 -28.47
C LEU A 194 -15.75 4.10 -27.10
N ALA A 195 -16.41 5.27 -27.06
CA ALA A 195 -17.01 5.78 -25.83
C ALA A 195 -18.13 4.86 -25.30
N GLU A 196 -19.00 4.33 -26.16
CA GLU A 196 -20.03 3.34 -25.79
C GLU A 196 -19.41 2.08 -25.17
N ARG A 197 -18.31 1.60 -25.75
CA ARG A 197 -17.57 0.45 -25.23
C ARG A 197 -16.92 0.74 -23.89
N GLU A 198 -16.22 1.87 -23.75
CA GLU A 198 -15.60 2.28 -22.48
C GLU A 198 -16.65 2.44 -21.37
N ILE A 199 -17.81 3.05 -21.68
CA ILE A 199 -18.92 3.18 -20.72
C ILE A 199 -19.47 1.79 -20.36
N HIS A 200 -19.62 0.89 -21.33
CA HIS A 200 -20.09 -0.47 -21.07
C HIS A 200 -19.12 -1.26 -20.17
N GLU A 201 -17.82 -1.18 -20.43
CA GLU A 201 -16.77 -1.82 -19.62
C GLU A 201 -16.78 -1.27 -18.18
N ILE A 202 -16.91 0.05 -18.02
CA ILE A 202 -17.08 0.70 -16.72
C ILE A 202 -18.33 0.16 -16.01
N LEU A 203 -19.48 0.09 -16.68
CA LEU A 203 -20.74 -0.39 -16.09
C LEU A 203 -20.68 -1.86 -15.65
N GLU A 204 -19.99 -2.73 -16.38
CA GLU A 204 -19.80 -4.13 -15.95
C GLU A 204 -18.91 -4.22 -14.69
N ILE A 205 -17.85 -3.40 -14.59
CA ILE A 205 -17.05 -3.32 -13.36
C ILE A 205 -17.91 -2.83 -12.19
N LEU A 206 -18.72 -1.79 -12.41
CA LEU A 206 -19.63 -1.23 -11.40
C LEU A 206 -20.61 -2.28 -10.86
N LYS A 207 -21.17 -3.10 -11.76
CA LYS A 207 -22.09 -4.18 -11.44
C LYS A 207 -21.43 -5.29 -10.61
N LEU A 208 -20.19 -5.69 -10.95
CA LEU A 208 -19.42 -6.65 -10.16
C LEU A 208 -19.16 -6.14 -8.74
N VAL A 209 -18.87 -4.84 -8.59
CA VAL A 209 -18.70 -4.22 -7.28
C VAL A 209 -19.98 -4.22 -6.48
N ARG A 210 -21.11 -3.85 -7.10
CA ARG A 210 -22.43 -3.85 -6.44
C ARG A 210 -22.87 -5.24 -5.98
N GLN A 211 -22.55 -6.27 -6.77
CA GLN A 211 -22.87 -7.66 -6.42
C GLN A 211 -21.99 -8.19 -5.28
N GLY A 212 -21.01 -7.42 -4.81
CA GLY A 212 -20.04 -7.86 -3.82
C GLY A 212 -19.09 -8.94 -4.35
N ALA A 213 -19.02 -9.11 -5.68
CA ALA A 213 -18.13 -10.07 -6.32
C ALA A 213 -16.67 -9.59 -6.30
N VAL A 214 -16.46 -8.27 -6.31
CA VAL A 214 -15.16 -7.59 -6.22
C VAL A 214 -15.33 -6.33 -5.38
N SER A 215 -14.46 -6.04 -4.42
CA SER A 215 -14.48 -4.75 -3.73
C SER A 215 -13.62 -3.71 -4.44
N ILE A 216 -13.88 -2.42 -4.19
CA ILE A 216 -13.01 -1.34 -4.71
C ILE A 216 -11.60 -1.47 -4.11
N ASP A 217 -11.51 -1.91 -2.86
CA ASP A 217 -10.23 -2.18 -2.20
C ASP A 217 -9.47 -3.33 -2.87
N ASP A 218 -10.17 -4.33 -3.42
CA ASP A 218 -9.53 -5.38 -4.23
C ASP A 218 -8.98 -4.80 -5.54
N ILE A 219 -9.72 -3.91 -6.21
CA ILE A 219 -9.27 -3.27 -7.47
C ILE A 219 -8.06 -2.37 -7.22
N LEU A 220 -8.12 -1.53 -6.19
CA LEU A 220 -7.02 -0.64 -5.81
C LEU A 220 -5.82 -1.45 -5.32
N GLY A 221 -6.06 -2.46 -4.49
CA GLY A 221 -5.04 -3.39 -4.00
C GLY A 221 -4.33 -4.11 -5.15
N MET A 222 -5.06 -4.58 -6.16
CA MET A 222 -4.48 -5.17 -7.38
C MET A 222 -3.63 -4.15 -8.16
N GLY A 223 -4.06 -2.88 -8.23
CA GLY A 223 -3.29 -1.81 -8.85
C GLY A 223 -1.95 -1.56 -8.15
N GLU A 224 -1.98 -1.45 -6.82
CA GLU A 224 -0.78 -1.29 -5.99
C GLU A 224 0.15 -2.50 -6.09
N GLN A 225 -0.42 -3.70 -6.04
CA GLN A 225 0.29 -4.96 -6.22
C GLN A 225 1.02 -5.04 -7.57
N LYS A 226 0.38 -4.62 -8.67
CA LYS A 226 1.04 -4.51 -9.99
C LYS A 226 2.21 -3.53 -9.98
N ALA A 227 2.06 -2.36 -9.34
CA ALA A 227 3.15 -1.40 -9.22
C ALA A 227 4.31 -1.97 -8.37
N GLN A 228 4.00 -2.70 -7.30
CA GLN A 228 5.03 -3.33 -6.47
C GLN A 228 5.74 -4.49 -7.18
N LEU A 229 5.10 -5.19 -8.12
CA LEU A 229 5.79 -6.14 -9.00
C LEU A 229 6.83 -5.46 -9.90
N GLN A 230 6.55 -4.25 -10.40
CA GLN A 230 7.53 -3.49 -11.18
C GLN A 230 8.73 -3.11 -10.32
N VAL A 231 8.49 -2.71 -9.07
CA VAL A 231 9.57 -2.44 -8.10
C VAL A 231 10.36 -3.70 -7.77
N PHE A 232 9.70 -4.85 -7.57
CA PHE A 232 10.38 -6.13 -7.36
C PHE A 232 11.32 -6.42 -8.55
N GLN A 233 10.80 -6.32 -9.77
CA GLN A 233 11.58 -6.56 -10.96
C GLN A 233 12.80 -5.62 -11.05
N GLN A 234 12.62 -4.33 -10.80
CA GLN A 234 13.73 -3.37 -10.79
C GLN A 234 14.76 -3.67 -9.69
N LEU A 235 14.33 -4.08 -8.49
CA LEU A 235 15.25 -4.50 -7.43
C LEU A 235 16.03 -5.77 -7.78
N LEU A 236 15.51 -6.61 -8.67
CA LEU A 236 16.13 -7.86 -9.11
C LEU A 236 17.07 -7.65 -10.30
N ASP A 237 16.66 -6.84 -11.27
CA ASP A 237 17.30 -6.71 -12.59
C ASP A 237 18.19 -5.46 -12.72
N ASP A 238 17.89 -4.38 -11.99
CA ASP A 238 18.64 -3.13 -12.04
C ASP A 238 19.55 -2.99 -10.82
N ASP A 239 20.84 -3.21 -11.09
CA ASP A 239 21.89 -3.27 -10.11
C ASP A 239 22.14 -1.91 -9.41
N ASP A 240 21.97 -0.81 -10.14
CA ASP A 240 22.09 0.55 -9.62
C ASP A 240 20.86 0.93 -8.80
N PHE A 241 19.67 0.56 -9.29
CA PHE A 241 18.42 0.72 -8.55
C PHE A 241 18.48 0.00 -7.19
N PHE A 242 18.92 -1.27 -7.15
CA PHE A 242 19.08 -2.02 -5.91
C PHE A 242 20.10 -1.35 -4.96
N ARG A 243 21.28 -0.94 -5.47
CA ARG A 243 22.30 -0.26 -4.66
C ARG A 243 21.79 1.06 -4.08
N GLY A 244 21.00 1.82 -4.84
CA GLY A 244 20.40 3.08 -4.39
C GLY A 244 19.39 2.92 -3.24
N HIS A 245 18.82 1.73 -3.06
CA HIS A 245 17.89 1.43 -1.97
C HIS A 245 18.59 0.96 -0.69
N ILE A 246 19.91 0.70 -0.72
CA ILE A 246 20.68 0.35 0.48
C ILE A 246 20.89 1.61 1.31
N ARG A 247 20.26 1.67 2.49
CA ARG A 247 20.43 2.78 3.44
C ARG A 247 21.79 2.71 4.13
N GLY A 248 22.39 3.88 4.41
CA GLY A 248 23.79 4.01 4.86
C GLY A 248 24.26 2.98 5.90
N GLY A 249 25.09 2.04 5.45
CA GLY A 249 25.72 1.01 6.29
C GLY A 249 24.85 -0.22 6.61
N ALA A 250 23.59 -0.27 6.14
CA ALA A 250 22.73 -1.43 6.32
C ALA A 250 23.17 -2.61 5.43
N PRO A 251 22.94 -3.87 5.87
CA PRO A 251 23.21 -5.03 5.04
C PRO A 251 22.29 -5.03 3.80
N PRO A 252 22.74 -5.49 2.62
CA PRO A 252 21.90 -5.49 1.42
C PRO A 252 20.60 -6.30 1.56
N GLU A 253 20.58 -7.31 2.45
CA GLU A 253 19.39 -8.06 2.84
C GLU A 253 18.25 -7.15 3.36
N SER A 254 18.57 -5.99 3.96
CA SER A 254 17.58 -5.08 4.53
C SER A 254 16.64 -4.50 3.47
N VAL A 255 17.12 -4.33 2.23
CA VAL A 255 16.28 -3.87 1.10
C VAL A 255 15.15 -4.85 0.85
N TRP A 256 15.47 -6.15 0.86
CA TRP A 256 14.49 -7.21 0.66
C TRP A 256 13.57 -7.38 1.86
N GLN A 257 14.10 -7.30 3.08
CA GLN A 257 13.28 -7.31 4.31
C GLN A 257 12.25 -6.17 4.31
N GLU A 258 12.67 -4.93 4.00
CA GLU A 258 11.77 -3.77 3.91
C GLU A 258 10.73 -3.95 2.78
N PHE A 259 11.15 -4.44 1.61
CA PHE A 259 10.26 -4.70 0.49
C PHE A 259 9.18 -5.75 0.82
N PHE A 260 9.57 -6.89 1.37
CA PHE A 260 8.64 -7.96 1.72
C PHE A 260 7.77 -7.62 2.93
N GLN A 261 8.25 -6.76 3.83
CA GLN A 261 7.44 -6.19 4.92
C GLN A 261 6.24 -5.40 4.39
N LYS A 262 6.43 -4.65 3.30
CA LYS A 262 5.37 -3.90 2.62
C LYS A 262 4.49 -4.81 1.74
N ASN A 263 5.05 -5.90 1.22
CA ASN A 263 4.42 -6.78 0.23
C ASN A 263 4.15 -8.19 0.74
N GLN A 264 3.51 -8.30 1.92
CA GLN A 264 3.28 -9.59 2.60
C GLN A 264 2.43 -10.58 1.78
N TRP A 265 1.62 -10.08 0.85
CA TRP A 265 0.83 -10.90 -0.08
C TRP A 265 1.69 -11.87 -0.91
N ILE A 266 2.97 -11.55 -1.14
CA ILE A 266 3.95 -12.41 -1.82
C ILE A 266 4.17 -13.72 -1.04
N PHE A 267 4.26 -13.64 0.29
CA PHE A 267 4.46 -14.80 1.16
C PHE A 267 3.16 -15.53 1.55
N GLY A 268 2.00 -14.89 1.36
CA GLY A 268 0.69 -15.50 1.55
C GLY A 268 0.46 -16.64 0.57
N PHE A 269 0.11 -16.30 -0.68
CA PHE A 269 -0.24 -17.29 -1.69
C PHE A 269 0.98 -17.91 -2.41
N GLY A 270 2.16 -17.28 -2.35
CA GLY A 270 3.35 -17.71 -3.12
C GLY A 270 4.23 -18.80 -2.47
N LEU A 271 4.12 -19.01 -1.14
CA LEU A 271 4.94 -19.98 -0.40
C LEU A 271 4.19 -21.27 -0.03
N ASN A 272 2.87 -21.20 0.16
CA ASN A 272 2.03 -22.36 0.47
C ASN A 272 0.55 -21.98 0.25
N TYR A 273 -0.33 -22.90 -0.18
CA TYR A 273 -1.79 -22.70 -0.30
C TYR A 273 -2.50 -22.60 1.08
N LEU A 274 -1.88 -21.94 2.05
CA LEU A 274 -2.43 -21.66 3.37
C LEU A 274 -2.22 -20.18 3.62
N PHE A 275 -3.32 -19.43 3.67
CA PHE A 275 -3.37 -17.99 3.91
C PHE A 275 -2.43 -17.60 5.05
N ASN A 276 -1.45 -16.73 4.83
CA ASN A 276 -0.60 -16.23 5.92
C ASN A 276 -0.95 -14.78 6.27
N SER A 277 -0.90 -14.41 7.55
CA SER A 277 -1.07 -13.01 7.99
C SER A 277 -0.11 -12.66 9.13
N PRO A 278 0.31 -11.40 9.27
CA PRO A 278 1.10 -10.97 10.41
C PRO A 278 0.30 -11.17 11.72
N LEU A 279 1.01 -11.30 12.85
CA LEU A 279 0.38 -11.10 14.16
C LEU A 279 -0.23 -9.69 14.18
N GLN A 280 -1.44 -9.53 14.72
CA GLN A 280 -2.17 -8.25 14.65
C GLN A 280 -1.26 -7.04 14.96
N GLY A 281 -1.07 -6.15 14.00
CA GLY A 281 -0.32 -4.90 14.19
C GLY A 281 1.21 -5.02 14.34
N GLY A 282 1.85 -6.13 13.96
CA GLY A 282 3.31 -6.34 14.09
C GLY A 282 4.12 -6.29 12.78
N LYS A 283 5.43 -5.96 12.88
CA LYS A 283 6.44 -6.20 11.81
C LYS A 283 6.74 -7.70 11.68
N LEU A 284 7.19 -8.18 10.50
CA LEU A 284 7.61 -9.56 10.24
C LEU A 284 8.84 -9.94 11.08
N GLU A 285 9.72 -8.98 11.33
CA GLU A 285 10.81 -9.09 12.29
C GLU A 285 10.27 -8.83 13.71
N GLN A 286 10.25 -9.86 14.57
CA GLN A 286 9.83 -9.73 15.97
C GLN A 286 10.81 -10.37 16.94
N VAL A 287 10.98 -9.73 18.10
CA VAL A 287 11.62 -10.33 19.26
C VAL A 287 10.54 -11.03 20.08
N VAL A 288 10.56 -12.35 20.13
CA VAL A 288 9.56 -13.14 20.88
C VAL A 288 9.89 -13.09 22.37
N ALA A 289 9.01 -12.46 23.16
CA ALA A 289 9.10 -12.47 24.61
C ALA A 289 8.47 -13.75 25.17
N GLY A 290 9.30 -14.74 25.49
CA GLY A 290 8.98 -15.90 26.32
C GLY A 290 10.09 -16.09 27.35
N HIS A 291 9.75 -16.54 28.55
CA HIS A 291 10.61 -16.55 29.74
C HIS A 291 12.09 -16.85 29.46
N SER A 292 12.91 -15.79 29.58
CA SER A 292 14.38 -15.81 29.63
C SER A 292 15.10 -16.57 28.50
N ILE A 293 15.39 -15.87 27.40
CA ILE A 293 16.59 -16.13 26.59
C ILE A 293 17.67 -15.14 27.05
N LYS A 294 18.41 -15.47 28.13
CA LYS A 294 19.71 -14.84 28.36
C LYS A 294 20.75 -15.49 27.45
N SER A 295 20.81 -15.04 26.20
CA SER A 295 22.04 -14.99 25.40
C SER A 295 21.89 -13.91 24.31
N ALA A 296 23.00 -13.27 23.94
CA ALA A 296 23.01 -12.09 23.07
C ALA A 296 22.30 -12.33 21.71
N GLY A 297 21.67 -11.26 21.22
CA GLY A 297 20.62 -11.25 20.20
C GLY A 297 20.83 -12.11 18.95
N LYS A 298 19.82 -12.93 18.65
CA LYS A 298 19.57 -13.49 17.32
C LYS A 298 18.19 -13.06 16.84
N ARG A 299 18.16 -12.33 15.73
CA ARG A 299 16.97 -11.84 15.02
C ARG A 299 16.64 -12.82 13.88
N ILE A 300 15.37 -12.97 13.55
CA ILE A 300 14.89 -13.71 12.38
C ILE A 300 14.31 -12.72 11.37
N ASP A 301 14.50 -12.98 10.07
CA ASP A 301 14.06 -12.09 8.99
C ASP A 301 12.54 -12.01 8.86
N ALA A 302 11.83 -13.14 9.01
CA ALA A 302 10.37 -13.14 9.07
C ALA A 302 9.77 -14.30 9.88
N LEU A 303 8.72 -13.99 10.64
CA LEU A 303 7.85 -14.95 11.32
C LEU A 303 6.41 -14.82 10.80
N LEU A 304 5.87 -15.91 10.24
CA LEU A 304 4.56 -15.96 9.57
C LEU A 304 3.60 -16.91 10.34
N ARG A 305 2.29 -16.70 10.21
CA ARG A 305 1.25 -17.64 10.70
C ARG A 305 0.26 -18.00 9.60
N SER A 306 -0.26 -19.23 9.61
CA SER A 306 -1.37 -19.64 8.76
C SER A 306 -2.73 -19.19 9.33
N ASN A 307 -3.65 -18.75 8.49
CA ASN A 307 -5.04 -18.45 8.82
C ASN A 307 -5.88 -19.71 8.62
N GLY A 308 -6.27 -20.30 9.73
CA GLY A 308 -7.19 -21.42 9.83
C GLY A 308 -7.70 -21.53 11.26
N ILE A 309 -8.66 -22.43 11.52
CA ILE A 309 -9.19 -22.70 12.87
C ILE A 309 -8.06 -22.99 13.88
N ILE A 310 -6.93 -23.51 13.37
CA ILE A 310 -5.67 -23.65 14.09
C ILE A 310 -4.61 -22.83 13.33
N SER A 311 -4.04 -21.79 13.97
CA SER A 311 -2.94 -21.01 13.40
C SER A 311 -1.61 -21.73 13.64
N SER A 312 -0.90 -22.09 12.57
CA SER A 312 0.44 -22.70 12.61
C SER A 312 1.51 -21.67 12.25
N LEU A 313 2.66 -21.72 12.92
CA LEU A 313 3.77 -20.80 12.66
C LEU A 313 4.68 -21.30 11.54
N CYS A 314 5.28 -20.36 10.82
CA CYS A 314 6.22 -20.60 9.74
C CYS A 314 7.40 -19.62 9.84
N PHE A 315 8.61 -20.12 9.57
CA PHE A 315 9.86 -19.38 9.69
C PHE A 315 10.40 -19.07 8.30
N ALA A 316 10.93 -17.87 8.09
CA ALA A 316 11.66 -17.56 6.87
C ALA A 316 12.99 -16.85 7.17
N GLU A 317 14.02 -17.26 6.43
CA GLU A 317 15.33 -16.63 6.36
C GLU A 317 15.51 -16.06 4.95
N ILE A 318 15.99 -14.82 4.84
CA ILE A 318 16.11 -14.08 3.59
C ILE A 318 17.57 -13.67 3.41
N LYS A 319 18.21 -14.26 2.40
CA LYS A 319 19.50 -13.79 1.88
C LYS A 319 19.27 -12.87 0.69
N THR A 320 20.33 -12.33 0.10
CA THR A 320 20.20 -11.56 -1.14
C THR A 320 20.05 -12.47 -2.35
N HIS A 321 19.40 -11.97 -3.40
CA HIS A 321 19.34 -12.60 -4.74
C HIS A 321 20.73 -12.79 -5.38
N ARG A 322 21.74 -12.07 -4.89
CA ARG A 322 23.13 -12.13 -5.36
C ARG A 322 23.94 -13.25 -4.71
N LYS A 323 23.44 -13.91 -3.65
CA LYS A 323 24.18 -15.00 -3.02
C LYS A 323 24.23 -16.21 -3.97
N PRO A 324 25.40 -16.82 -4.15
CA PRO A 324 25.52 -18.01 -4.98
C PRO A 324 24.76 -19.19 -4.35
N LEU A 325 24.16 -20.03 -5.18
CA LEU A 325 23.49 -21.27 -4.83
C LEU A 325 24.48 -22.43 -4.77
N LEU A 326 25.45 -22.47 -5.70
CA LEU A 326 26.53 -23.47 -5.72
C LEU A 326 27.87 -22.88 -5.28
N LYS A 327 28.77 -23.75 -4.84
CA LYS A 327 30.12 -23.35 -4.44
C LYS A 327 30.89 -22.86 -5.67
N GLU A 328 31.38 -21.63 -5.60
CA GLU A 328 32.24 -21.07 -6.63
C GLU A 328 33.63 -21.71 -6.55
N VAL A 329 33.99 -22.50 -7.57
CA VAL A 329 35.28 -23.19 -7.65
C VAL A 329 35.94 -22.91 -9.00
N LYS A 330 37.25 -22.67 -9.00
CA LYS A 330 38.03 -22.46 -10.24
C LYS A 330 38.10 -23.72 -11.11
N THR A 331 38.19 -24.88 -10.46
CA THR A 331 38.19 -26.19 -11.12
C THR A 331 37.26 -27.11 -10.34
N PRO A 332 36.18 -27.63 -10.95
CA PRO A 332 35.29 -28.56 -10.27
C PRO A 332 36.04 -29.86 -9.97
N TYR A 333 35.95 -30.33 -8.71
CA TYR A 333 36.54 -31.61 -8.30
C TYR A 333 35.90 -32.80 -9.05
N ARG A 334 34.61 -32.67 -9.40
CA ARG A 334 33.88 -33.59 -10.26
C ARG A 334 32.97 -32.77 -11.19
N PRO A 335 33.11 -32.87 -12.52
CA PRO A 335 32.42 -31.97 -13.46
C PRO A 335 30.90 -32.07 -13.42
N ASP A 336 30.38 -33.25 -13.05
CA ASP A 336 28.94 -33.56 -13.05
C ASP A 336 28.28 -33.46 -11.66
N ALA A 337 29.04 -33.08 -10.62
CA ALA A 337 28.52 -33.00 -9.25
C ALA A 337 29.03 -31.74 -8.56
N TRP A 338 28.11 -30.82 -8.28
CA TRP A 338 28.43 -29.53 -7.71
C TRP A 338 28.05 -29.44 -6.24
N ALA A 339 28.97 -28.93 -5.43
CA ALA A 339 28.68 -28.63 -4.03
C ALA A 339 27.82 -27.38 -3.92
N ILE A 340 26.95 -27.32 -2.91
CA ILE A 340 26.23 -26.12 -2.53
C ILE A 340 27.17 -25.03 -2.00
N SER A 341 26.75 -23.77 -2.10
CA SER A 341 27.52 -22.66 -1.56
C SER A 341 27.52 -22.66 -0.03
N ASP A 342 28.53 -22.01 0.55
CA ASP A 342 28.62 -21.82 2.01
C ASP A 342 27.48 -20.91 2.52
N GLU A 343 26.95 -20.03 1.66
CA GLU A 343 25.79 -19.16 1.94
C GLU A 343 24.49 -19.95 2.04
N LEU A 344 24.24 -20.87 1.11
CA LEU A 344 23.08 -21.76 1.12
C LEU A 344 23.14 -22.71 2.33
N ALA A 345 24.28 -23.34 2.57
CA ALA A 345 24.48 -24.19 3.73
C ALA A 345 24.30 -23.42 5.05
N GLY A 346 24.89 -22.21 5.14
CA GLY A 346 24.78 -21.33 6.29
C GLY A 346 23.35 -20.87 6.57
N GLY A 347 22.60 -20.49 5.53
CA GLY A 347 21.18 -20.11 5.64
C GLY A 347 20.31 -21.24 6.17
N ILE A 348 20.51 -22.47 5.68
CA ILE A 348 19.80 -23.66 6.19
C ILE A 348 20.15 -23.92 7.65
N ALA A 349 21.43 -23.88 8.01
CA ALA A 349 21.87 -24.11 9.38
C ALA A 349 21.33 -23.05 10.35
N GLN A 350 21.28 -21.77 9.93
CA GLN A 350 20.69 -20.68 10.70
C GLN A 350 19.20 -20.91 10.92
N LEU A 351 18.46 -21.20 9.86
CA LEU A 351 17.02 -21.45 9.91
C LEU A 351 16.67 -22.65 10.79
N GLN A 352 17.37 -23.79 10.62
CA GLN A 352 17.18 -24.98 11.45
C GLN A 352 17.48 -24.71 12.92
N ARG A 353 18.56 -23.98 13.23
CA ARG A 353 18.90 -23.62 14.59
C ARG A 353 17.85 -22.70 15.21
N THR A 354 17.31 -21.77 14.44
CA THR A 354 16.22 -20.90 14.89
C THR A 354 14.97 -21.70 15.20
N VAL A 355 14.55 -22.61 14.31
CA VAL A 355 13.42 -23.51 14.55
C VAL A 355 13.63 -24.37 15.79
N GLN A 356 14.81 -24.97 15.96
CA GLN A 356 15.14 -25.76 17.15
C GLN A 356 14.99 -24.93 18.43
N ILE A 357 15.64 -23.76 18.49
CA ILE A 357 15.59 -22.87 19.66
C ILE A 357 14.14 -22.44 19.93
N SER A 358 13.35 -22.15 18.90
CA SER A 358 11.94 -21.81 19.06
C SER A 358 11.14 -22.99 19.62
N MET A 359 11.34 -24.21 19.12
CA MET A 359 10.65 -25.41 19.61
C MET A 359 11.03 -25.76 21.05
N GLU A 360 12.29 -25.55 21.47
CA GLU A 360 12.75 -25.83 22.84
C GLU A 360 12.21 -24.82 23.87
N ASN A 361 12.03 -23.56 23.47
CA ASN A 361 11.61 -22.48 24.38
C ASN A 361 10.08 -22.28 24.47
N LEU A 362 9.31 -22.91 23.59
CA LEU A 362 7.85 -22.74 23.53
C LEU A 362 7.10 -23.94 24.13
N ARG A 363 6.20 -23.68 25.10
CA ARG A 363 5.08 -24.60 25.37
C ARG A 363 4.15 -24.60 24.16
N SER A 364 3.43 -25.69 23.91
CA SER A 364 2.56 -25.92 22.73
C SER A 364 1.50 -24.85 22.43
N SER A 365 1.31 -23.87 23.32
CA SER A 365 0.53 -22.65 23.11
C SER A 365 1.34 -21.41 23.52
N LEU A 366 1.55 -20.48 22.59
CA LEU A 366 2.01 -19.11 22.90
C LEU A 366 0.80 -18.23 23.24
N THR A 367 0.93 -17.40 24.27
CA THR A 367 0.05 -16.24 24.48
C THR A 367 0.76 -15.00 23.99
N VAL A 368 0.18 -14.30 23.02
CA VAL A 368 0.74 -13.04 22.51
C VAL A 368 0.51 -11.93 23.53
N LYS A 369 1.56 -11.20 23.90
CA LYS A 369 1.47 -9.99 24.73
C LYS A 369 1.74 -8.74 23.90
N ASP A 370 1.08 -7.64 24.23
CA ASP A 370 1.39 -6.33 23.64
C ASP A 370 2.63 -5.67 24.26
N ALA A 371 2.99 -4.48 23.76
CA ALA A 371 4.15 -3.72 24.20
C ALA A 371 4.10 -3.33 25.70
N ASP A 372 2.90 -3.28 26.28
CA ASP A 372 2.64 -2.94 27.68
C ASP A 372 2.51 -4.19 28.58
N GLY A 373 2.65 -5.39 27.99
CA GLY A 373 2.70 -6.67 28.69
C GLY A 373 1.35 -7.35 28.92
N TYR A 374 0.26 -6.85 28.32
CA TYR A 374 -1.08 -7.41 28.42
C TYR A 374 -1.29 -8.57 27.45
N ASP A 375 -1.97 -9.62 27.91
CA ASP A 375 -2.31 -10.79 27.11
C ASP A 375 -3.38 -10.45 26.06
N ARG A 376 -3.08 -10.66 24.78
CA ARG A 376 -4.02 -10.47 23.66
C ARG A 376 -5.02 -11.63 23.47
N GLY A 377 -4.96 -12.65 24.33
CA GLY A 377 -5.89 -13.79 24.29
C GLY A 377 -5.72 -14.77 23.12
N GLU A 378 -4.77 -14.52 22.21
CA GLU A 378 -4.49 -15.38 21.05
C GLU A 378 -3.60 -16.56 21.45
N LYS A 379 -4.01 -17.79 21.08
CA LYS A 379 -3.22 -19.02 21.24
C LYS A 379 -2.64 -19.46 19.89
N LEU A 380 -1.30 -19.47 19.77
CA LEU A 380 -0.62 -20.00 18.59
C LEU A 380 -0.13 -21.42 18.86
N TYR A 381 -0.31 -22.32 17.89
CA TYR A 381 0.11 -23.72 17.98
C TYR A 381 1.32 -23.96 17.08
N MET A 382 2.39 -24.56 17.63
CA MET A 382 3.61 -24.86 16.89
C MET A 382 3.87 -26.37 16.91
N TYR A 383 3.42 -27.07 15.87
CA TYR A 383 3.72 -28.49 15.63
C TYR A 383 4.55 -28.58 14.35
N LYS A 384 5.87 -28.76 14.48
CA LYS A 384 6.83 -28.92 13.37
C LYS A 384 6.62 -27.90 12.21
N PRO A 385 6.99 -26.63 12.41
CA PRO A 385 6.72 -25.56 11.46
C PRO A 385 7.48 -25.76 10.13
N ARG A 386 6.83 -25.51 8.99
CA ARG A 386 7.54 -25.39 7.72
C ARG A 386 8.42 -24.15 7.74
N SER A 387 9.58 -24.23 7.07
CA SER A 387 10.55 -23.14 7.04
C SER A 387 10.96 -22.84 5.61
N PHE A 388 11.15 -21.56 5.29
CA PHE A 388 11.53 -21.11 3.95
C PHE A 388 12.89 -20.41 3.98
N LEU A 389 13.72 -20.69 2.99
CA LEU A 389 14.94 -19.94 2.73
C LEU A 389 14.81 -19.27 1.36
N VAL A 390 14.76 -17.94 1.34
CA VAL A 390 14.75 -17.15 0.10
C VAL A 390 16.18 -16.72 -0.21
N ILE A 391 16.77 -17.21 -1.29
CA ILE A 391 18.19 -17.01 -1.60
C ILE A 391 18.50 -17.14 -3.10
N GLY A 392 19.41 -16.30 -3.59
CA GLY A 392 20.01 -16.46 -4.91
C GLY A 392 19.03 -16.33 -6.08
N SER A 393 19.48 -16.75 -7.26
CA SER A 393 18.68 -16.77 -8.48
C SER A 393 18.99 -17.97 -9.36
N LEU A 394 17.98 -18.55 -10.05
CA LEU A 394 18.23 -19.61 -11.04
C LEU A 394 18.97 -19.10 -12.28
N ALA A 395 19.05 -17.77 -12.48
CA ALA A 395 19.91 -17.16 -13.48
C ALA A 395 21.38 -17.59 -13.35
N GLU A 396 21.82 -18.04 -12.17
CA GLU A 396 23.14 -18.65 -11.97
C GLU A 396 23.41 -19.84 -12.92
N PHE A 397 22.36 -20.55 -13.33
CA PHE A 397 22.46 -21.75 -14.16
C PHE A 397 22.22 -21.49 -15.64
N THR A 398 21.93 -20.26 -16.04
CA THR A 398 21.69 -19.89 -17.44
C THR A 398 22.84 -19.06 -18.00
N LYS A 399 22.98 -19.06 -19.33
CA LYS A 399 23.85 -18.14 -20.07
C LYS A 399 23.03 -17.26 -21.00
N GLU A 400 23.67 -16.22 -21.55
CA GLU A 400 23.10 -15.44 -22.65
C GLU A 400 22.56 -16.35 -23.76
N GLY A 401 21.29 -16.15 -24.14
CA GLY A 401 20.56 -17.01 -25.06
C GLY A 401 19.73 -18.13 -24.41
N GLY A 402 19.68 -18.22 -23.08
CA GLY A 402 18.75 -19.09 -22.34
C GLY A 402 19.18 -20.55 -22.19
N ALA A 403 20.40 -20.91 -22.61
CA ALA A 403 20.94 -22.25 -22.41
C ALA A 403 21.19 -22.53 -20.93
N ILE A 404 20.78 -23.71 -20.45
CA ILE A 404 20.89 -24.14 -19.06
C ILE A 404 22.12 -25.03 -18.87
N HIS A 405 22.89 -24.81 -17.80
CA HIS A 405 23.95 -25.70 -17.36
C HIS A 405 23.39 -26.87 -16.53
N GLU A 406 22.93 -27.92 -17.21
CA GLU A 406 22.17 -29.04 -16.62
C GLU A 406 22.80 -29.62 -15.34
N ALA A 407 24.10 -29.92 -15.33
CA ALA A 407 24.77 -30.52 -14.16
C ALA A 407 24.76 -29.63 -12.90
N ARG A 408 24.80 -28.30 -13.08
CA ARG A 408 24.72 -27.33 -11.98
C ARG A 408 23.28 -27.24 -11.48
N TYR A 409 22.35 -27.07 -12.40
CA TYR A 409 20.92 -27.00 -12.10
C TYR A 409 20.42 -28.27 -11.38
N SER A 410 20.77 -29.45 -11.89
CA SER A 410 20.38 -30.72 -11.29
C SER A 410 20.97 -30.92 -9.90
N SER A 411 22.24 -30.56 -9.68
CA SER A 411 22.88 -30.61 -8.35
C SER A 411 22.12 -29.76 -7.32
N PHE A 412 21.73 -28.54 -7.69
CA PHE A 412 20.92 -27.66 -6.85
C PHE A 412 19.52 -28.24 -6.58
N GLN A 413 18.83 -28.68 -7.63
CA GLN A 413 17.48 -29.25 -7.53
C GLN A 413 17.43 -30.50 -6.65
N MET A 414 18.36 -31.43 -6.85
CA MET A 414 18.45 -32.66 -6.06
C MET A 414 18.70 -32.33 -4.59
N PHE A 415 19.60 -31.38 -4.30
CA PHE A 415 19.89 -30.98 -2.93
C PHE A 415 18.68 -30.37 -2.24
N ARG A 416 18.03 -29.35 -2.85
CA ARG A 416 16.90 -28.67 -2.20
C ARG A 416 15.70 -29.60 -2.01
N ASN A 417 15.45 -30.52 -2.95
CA ASN A 417 14.35 -31.48 -2.86
C ASN A 417 14.57 -32.57 -1.81
N ALA A 418 15.82 -32.77 -1.36
CA ALA A 418 16.15 -33.72 -0.29
C ALA A 418 15.86 -33.17 1.12
N LEU A 419 15.57 -31.87 1.26
CA LEU A 419 15.28 -31.23 2.54
C LEU A 419 13.83 -31.51 2.95
N SER A 420 13.62 -32.06 4.14
CA SER A 420 12.29 -32.43 4.62
C SER A 420 11.46 -31.26 5.17
N ASP A 421 12.13 -30.27 5.77
CA ASP A 421 11.50 -29.24 6.61
C ASP A 421 11.85 -27.80 6.21
N VAL A 422 12.77 -27.65 5.24
CA VAL A 422 13.21 -26.36 4.69
C VAL A 422 12.94 -26.34 3.20
N GLU A 423 12.13 -25.39 2.74
CA GLU A 423 11.90 -25.13 1.32
C GLU A 423 12.81 -23.98 0.86
N VAL A 424 13.67 -24.24 -0.13
CA VAL A 424 14.60 -23.25 -0.70
C VAL A 424 13.98 -22.68 -1.97
N ILE A 425 13.79 -21.36 -2.00
CA ILE A 425 13.14 -20.63 -3.10
C ILE A 425 14.07 -19.51 -3.57
N THR A 426 14.26 -19.39 -4.87
CA THR A 426 15.04 -18.31 -5.47
C THR A 426 14.20 -17.05 -5.68
N PHE A 427 14.85 -15.89 -5.82
CA PHE A 427 14.14 -14.62 -5.99
C PHE A 427 13.34 -14.55 -7.28
N ASP A 428 13.86 -15.08 -8.38
CA ASP A 428 13.18 -15.16 -9.67
C ASP A 428 12.02 -16.14 -9.65
N GLU A 429 12.15 -17.29 -8.97
CA GLU A 429 11.00 -18.19 -8.72
C GLU A 429 9.92 -17.48 -7.89
N LEU A 430 10.30 -16.77 -6.83
CA LEU A 430 9.35 -16.04 -5.98
C LEU A 430 8.67 -14.90 -6.74
N TYR A 431 9.39 -14.20 -7.61
CA TYR A 431 8.87 -13.16 -8.49
C TYR A 431 7.83 -13.73 -9.47
N GLU A 432 8.14 -14.83 -10.17
CA GLU A 432 7.20 -15.43 -11.12
C GLU A 432 5.95 -15.98 -10.41
N ARG A 433 6.09 -16.54 -9.21
CA ARG A 433 4.93 -16.91 -8.36
C ARG A 433 4.09 -15.68 -8.01
N ALA A 434 4.72 -14.58 -7.58
CA ALA A 434 4.04 -13.33 -7.24
C ALA A 434 3.30 -12.73 -8.44
N LYS A 435 3.93 -12.74 -9.62
CA LYS A 435 3.36 -12.29 -10.89
C LYS A 435 2.14 -13.11 -11.30
N GLY A 436 2.18 -14.44 -11.13
CA GLY A 436 1.06 -15.34 -11.40
C GLY A 436 -0.16 -15.13 -10.49
N LEU A 437 -0.01 -14.47 -9.34
CA LEU A 437 -1.13 -14.13 -8.44
C LEU A 437 -1.92 -12.90 -8.91
N ILE A 438 -1.25 -11.97 -9.59
CA ILE A 438 -1.81 -10.65 -9.96
C ILE A 438 -2.20 -10.60 -11.45
N GLY A 439 -1.54 -11.42 -12.27
CA GLY A 439 -1.74 -11.49 -13.70
C GLY A 439 -2.24 -12.85 -14.16
N ARG A 440 -2.91 -12.86 -15.32
CA ARG A 440 -3.19 -14.10 -16.06
C ARG A 440 -1.85 -14.66 -16.58
N PRO A 441 -1.58 -15.97 -16.51
CA PRO A 441 -0.40 -16.56 -17.13
C PRO A 441 -0.34 -16.16 -18.61
N PRO A 442 0.85 -15.82 -19.16
CA PRO A 442 1.00 -15.34 -20.54
C PRO A 442 0.29 -16.20 -21.60
N ASP A 443 0.11 -17.49 -21.33
CA ASP A 443 -0.41 -18.48 -22.29
C ASP A 443 -1.87 -18.90 -22.07
N THR A 444 -2.69 -18.12 -21.35
CA THR A 444 -4.10 -18.48 -21.14
C THR A 444 -5.01 -17.89 -22.22
N PRO A 445 -5.59 -18.68 -23.15
CA PRO A 445 -6.45 -18.14 -24.19
C PRO A 445 -7.68 -17.44 -23.59
N LEU A 446 -8.08 -16.32 -24.19
CA LEU A 446 -9.35 -15.65 -23.90
C LEU A 446 -10.47 -16.68 -24.15
N ARG A 447 -11.25 -16.99 -23.12
CA ARG A 447 -12.52 -17.68 -23.33
C ARG A 447 -13.43 -16.64 -23.99
N GLY A 448 -13.79 -16.91 -25.24
CA GLY A 448 -14.73 -16.10 -26.02
C GLY A 448 -16.16 -16.23 -25.54
#